data_AF-A0A2A2R1A6-F1
#
_entry.id   AF-A0A2A2R1A6-F1
#
_cell.length_a   1.000
_cell.length_b   1.000
_cell.length_c   1.000
_cell.angle_alpha   90.00
_cell.angle_beta   90.00
_cell.angle_gamma   90.00
#
_symmetry.space_group_name_H-M   'P 1'
#
loop_
_entity.id
_entity.type
_entity.pdbx_description
1 polymer ?
#
loop_
_entity_poly.entity_id
_entity_poly.type
_entity_poly.pdbx_seq_one_letter_code
_entity_poly.pdbx_strand_id
1 'polypeptide(L)'
;MRIAALHVSPGHNYFGHHGREPGVHAITEVDTVECLAGRGLRGDRFLDYKANYGGQVTFFAEEVHRELRRRPDTPPHPAHAYRRNVLTRGVDLGGLIGKEFTVQGVVFKGVDECRPCAWMDRAVKPGTEAWLRGRGGLRARVLSGGWLRVDCPTAAGLLLAGGRARRLGRDKATLSWGPSTLGEHQAGTLARTGCWPLWLACRAEQVWTPTGFRRLEDEPGQGGVVEALIGALAKSPLPVLGVLAVDLPGVPASSLEASVDRARERGLSVVPRAVGQHQPLAAAWHRSALPELQAALGRGDSLQVVCRRLGEQGLLEEPEAASADAASIFANLNTPEDLARWSSNLRKIPGEGSGSEPAASV
;
A
#
# COMPACT_ATOMS: atom_id res chain seq x y z
N MET A 1 -1.98 -11.69 -0.08
CA MET A 1 -3.29 -11.07 0.22
C MET A 1 -3.28 -10.65 1.67
N ARG A 2 -3.46 -9.37 1.95
CA ARG A 2 -3.58 -8.84 3.32
C ARG A 2 -4.98 -8.35 3.62
N ILE A 3 -5.44 -8.47 4.85
CA ILE A 3 -6.74 -8.03 5.35
C ILE A 3 -6.59 -6.65 5.98
N ALA A 4 -7.13 -5.63 5.31
CA ALA A 4 -7.09 -4.25 5.77
C ALA A 4 -8.23 -3.89 6.74
N ALA A 5 -9.38 -4.55 6.61
CA ALA A 5 -10.53 -4.39 7.49
C ALA A 5 -11.46 -5.60 7.38
N LEU A 6 -12.17 -5.91 8.46
CA LEU A 6 -13.21 -6.92 8.51
C LEU A 6 -14.53 -6.27 8.92
N HIS A 7 -15.60 -6.61 8.23
CA HIS A 7 -16.93 -6.10 8.47
C HIS A 7 -17.94 -7.24 8.56
N VAL A 8 -18.79 -7.18 9.58
CA VAL A 8 -19.94 -8.07 9.76
C VAL A 8 -21.21 -7.25 9.89
N SER A 9 -22.32 -7.79 9.43
CA SER A 9 -23.62 -7.18 9.61
C SER A 9 -24.64 -8.27 9.90
N PRO A 10 -25.45 -8.17 10.97
CA PRO A 10 -26.37 -9.25 11.36
C PRO A 10 -27.56 -9.42 10.41
N GLY A 11 -27.76 -8.51 9.44
CA GLY A 11 -28.92 -8.57 8.57
C GLY A 11 -28.76 -7.91 7.20
N HIS A 12 -29.72 -8.20 6.33
CA HIS A 12 -29.75 -7.70 4.96
C HIS A 12 -30.50 -6.38 4.85
N ASN A 13 -29.78 -5.31 4.55
CA ASN A 13 -30.43 -4.03 4.24
C ASN A 13 -30.97 -3.93 2.80
N TYR A 14 -30.63 -4.84 1.88
CA TYR A 14 -30.95 -4.68 0.44
C TYR A 14 -31.31 -5.98 -0.27
N PHE A 15 -30.75 -7.11 0.16
CA PHE A 15 -31.00 -8.40 -0.48
C PHE A 15 -32.47 -8.79 -0.26
N GLY A 16 -33.25 -8.92 -1.35
CA GLY A 16 -34.70 -9.15 -1.29
C GLY A 16 -35.58 -7.89 -1.24
N HIS A 17 -34.99 -6.69 -1.20
CA HIS A 17 -35.71 -5.40 -1.12
C HIS A 17 -35.82 -4.71 -2.50
N HIS A 18 -36.33 -5.40 -3.53
CA HIS A 18 -36.54 -4.78 -4.84
C HIS A 18 -37.65 -3.70 -4.74
N GLY A 19 -37.25 -2.42 -4.82
CA GLY A 19 -38.17 -1.27 -4.80
C GLY A 19 -38.62 -0.81 -3.41
N ARG A 20 -37.99 -1.28 -2.33
CA ARG A 20 -38.30 -0.89 -0.94
C ARG A 20 -37.15 -0.11 -0.32
N GLU A 21 -37.46 0.65 0.73
CA GLU A 21 -36.43 1.27 1.56
C GLU A 21 -35.47 0.21 2.13
N PRO A 22 -34.19 0.55 2.31
CA PRO A 22 -33.22 -0.35 2.88
C PRO A 22 -33.52 -0.68 4.34
N GLY A 23 -33.14 -1.88 4.76
CA GLY A 23 -33.02 -2.19 6.19
C GLY A 23 -31.96 -1.30 6.88
N VAL A 24 -32.01 -1.27 8.21
CA VAL A 24 -31.14 -0.40 9.04
C VAL A 24 -30.08 -1.17 9.83
N HIS A 25 -29.78 -2.42 9.46
CA HIS A 25 -28.77 -3.20 10.19
C HIS A 25 -27.40 -2.53 10.06
N ALA A 26 -26.78 -2.27 11.21
CA ALA A 26 -25.44 -1.71 11.28
C ALA A 26 -24.43 -2.65 10.60
N ILE A 27 -23.38 -2.04 10.03
CA ILE A 27 -22.19 -2.75 9.63
C ILE A 27 -21.14 -2.44 10.69
N THR A 28 -20.67 -3.48 11.37
CA THR A 28 -19.70 -3.37 12.44
C THR A 28 -18.35 -3.76 11.89
N GLU A 29 -17.37 -2.88 12.07
CA GLU A 29 -15.97 -3.19 11.87
C GLU A 29 -15.45 -4.00 13.07
N VAL A 30 -14.76 -5.10 12.80
CA VAL A 30 -14.25 -6.02 13.83
C VAL A 30 -12.78 -6.33 13.56
N ASP A 31 -12.01 -6.59 14.60
CA ASP A 31 -10.60 -6.97 14.44
C ASP A 31 -10.44 -8.42 14.00
N THR A 32 -11.41 -9.28 14.32
CA THR A 32 -11.39 -10.70 13.99
C THR A 32 -12.78 -11.22 13.65
N VAL A 33 -12.86 -12.24 12.80
CA VAL A 33 -14.11 -12.94 12.50
C VAL A 33 -13.85 -14.44 12.29
N GLU A 34 -14.75 -15.27 12.81
CA GLU A 34 -14.69 -16.72 12.61
C GLU A 34 -15.35 -17.11 11.28
N CYS A 35 -14.62 -17.89 10.48
CA CYS A 35 -15.10 -18.54 9.28
C CYS A 35 -15.58 -19.95 9.61
N LEU A 36 -16.83 -20.25 9.27
CA LEU A 36 -17.44 -21.55 9.44
C LEU A 36 -17.58 -22.22 8.08
N ALA A 37 -16.89 -23.35 7.90
CA ALA A 37 -16.87 -24.11 6.64
C ALA A 37 -18.30 -24.43 6.16
N GLY A 38 -18.59 -24.10 4.90
CA GLY A 38 -19.89 -24.32 4.29
C GLY A 38 -21.03 -23.45 4.83
N ARG A 39 -20.78 -22.58 5.81
CA ARG A 39 -21.80 -21.82 6.55
C ARG A 39 -21.67 -20.31 6.41
N GLY A 40 -20.46 -19.78 6.32
CA GLY A 40 -20.21 -18.33 6.20
C GLY A 40 -19.44 -17.76 7.39
N LEU A 41 -19.62 -16.47 7.65
CA LEU A 41 -18.95 -15.76 8.75
C LEU A 41 -19.85 -15.68 9.98
N ARG A 42 -19.30 -15.94 11.17
CA ARG A 42 -20.05 -15.78 12.41
C ARG A 42 -20.50 -14.32 12.59
N GLY A 43 -21.80 -14.14 12.85
CA GLY A 43 -22.40 -12.81 13.05
C GLY A 43 -22.69 -12.03 11.76
N ASP A 44 -22.40 -12.58 10.58
CA ASP A 44 -22.79 -11.96 9.31
C ASP A 44 -24.10 -12.54 8.76
N ARG A 45 -24.81 -11.69 8.02
CA ARG A 45 -26.12 -11.91 7.39
C ARG A 45 -26.26 -13.16 6.53
N PHE A 46 -25.17 -13.65 5.94
CA PHE A 46 -25.20 -14.85 5.09
C PHE A 46 -24.82 -16.14 5.83
N LEU A 47 -24.64 -16.07 7.16
CA LEU A 47 -24.44 -17.26 7.99
C LEU A 47 -25.64 -18.20 7.86
N ASP A 48 -25.38 -19.46 7.51
CA ASP A 48 -26.39 -20.53 7.36
C ASP A 48 -27.53 -20.21 6.39
N TYR A 49 -27.35 -19.22 5.49
CA TYR A 49 -28.42 -18.74 4.62
C TYR A 49 -28.96 -19.84 3.68
N LYS A 50 -28.06 -20.48 2.92
CA LYS A 50 -28.37 -21.61 2.02
C LYS A 50 -27.17 -22.53 1.88
N ALA A 51 -27.44 -23.83 1.75
CA ALA A 51 -26.41 -24.82 1.43
C ALA A 51 -25.69 -24.44 0.12
N ASN A 52 -24.35 -24.51 0.13
CA ASN A 52 -23.49 -24.18 -1.02
C ASN A 52 -23.65 -22.75 -1.57
N TYR A 53 -24.14 -21.80 -0.77
CA TYR A 53 -24.29 -20.41 -1.22
C TYR A 53 -22.93 -19.80 -1.62
N GLY A 54 -22.84 -19.28 -2.84
CA GLY A 54 -21.59 -18.75 -3.38
C GLY A 54 -21.08 -17.46 -2.74
N GLY A 55 -21.90 -16.79 -1.93
CA GLY A 55 -21.59 -15.53 -1.24
C GLY A 55 -21.52 -15.66 0.28
N GLN A 56 -21.07 -16.81 0.79
CA GLN A 56 -20.83 -17.04 2.22
C GLN A 56 -19.87 -16.00 2.85
N VAL A 57 -18.93 -15.50 2.05
CA VAL A 57 -18.06 -14.38 2.38
C VAL A 57 -17.82 -13.56 1.11
N THR A 58 -17.60 -12.26 1.28
CA THR A 58 -17.29 -11.34 0.19
C THR A 58 -15.99 -10.57 0.45
N PHE A 59 -15.16 -10.46 -0.59
CA PHE A 59 -13.88 -9.75 -0.58
C PHE A 59 -13.97 -8.48 -1.43
N PHE A 60 -13.23 -7.44 -1.07
CA PHE A 60 -13.12 -6.19 -1.83
C PHE A 60 -11.70 -5.66 -1.81
N ALA A 61 -11.20 -5.17 -2.94
CA ALA A 61 -9.86 -4.61 -3.02
C ALA A 61 -9.86 -3.15 -2.54
N GLU A 62 -8.98 -2.82 -1.59
CA GLU A 62 -8.81 -1.44 -1.12
C GLU A 62 -8.30 -0.53 -2.25
N GLU A 63 -7.56 -1.09 -3.21
CA GLU A 63 -7.11 -0.39 -4.42
C GLU A 63 -8.30 0.20 -5.19
N VAL A 64 -9.38 -0.58 -5.36
CA VAL A 64 -10.62 -0.11 -6.01
C VAL A 64 -11.30 1.00 -5.20
N HIS A 65 -11.33 0.88 -3.86
CA HIS A 65 -11.85 1.94 -3.01
C HIS A 65 -11.06 3.26 -3.16
N ARG A 66 -9.72 3.17 -3.16
CA ARG A 66 -8.82 4.32 -3.31
C ARG A 66 -8.95 4.96 -4.69
N GLU A 67 -9.04 4.17 -5.75
CA GLU A 67 -9.28 4.66 -7.11
C GLU A 67 -10.59 5.42 -7.22
N LEU A 68 -11.69 4.87 -6.66
CA LEU A 68 -12.98 5.55 -6.68
C LEU A 68 -12.92 6.89 -5.94
N ARG A 69 -12.29 6.93 -4.76
CA ARG A 69 -12.13 8.16 -3.97
C ARG A 69 -11.32 9.25 -4.67
N ARG A 70 -10.43 8.90 -5.60
CA ARG A 70 -9.64 9.87 -6.39
C ARG A 70 -10.40 10.45 -7.58
N ARG A 71 -11.53 9.85 -7.97
CA ARG A 71 -12.34 10.37 -9.08
C ARG A 71 -12.96 11.72 -8.69
N PRO A 72 -13.01 12.71 -9.62
CA PRO A 72 -13.66 14.00 -9.37
C PRO A 72 -15.07 13.84 -8.80
N ASP A 73 -15.49 14.76 -7.95
CA ASP A 73 -16.84 14.82 -7.38
C ASP A 73 -17.26 13.56 -6.59
N THR A 74 -16.30 12.77 -6.10
CA THR A 74 -16.60 11.60 -5.25
C THR A 74 -16.58 12.03 -3.78
N PRO A 75 -17.73 11.96 -3.07
CA PRO A 75 -17.76 12.34 -1.67
C PRO A 75 -16.95 11.36 -0.81
N PRO A 76 -16.40 11.80 0.34
CA PRO A 76 -15.84 10.91 1.33
C PRO A 76 -16.87 9.86 1.75
N HIS A 77 -16.51 8.58 1.66
CA HIS A 77 -17.34 7.47 2.10
C HIS A 77 -16.44 6.36 2.64
N PRO A 78 -16.91 5.59 3.63
CA PRO A 78 -16.14 4.49 4.19
C PRO A 78 -16.15 3.26 3.27
N ALA A 79 -15.13 2.41 3.38
CA ALA A 79 -15.05 1.17 2.59
C ALA A 79 -16.20 0.18 2.88
N HIS A 80 -16.78 0.20 4.08
CA HIS A 80 -17.94 -0.65 4.38
C HIS A 80 -19.21 -0.26 3.60
N ALA A 81 -19.24 0.90 2.90
CA ALA A 81 -20.34 1.30 2.02
C ALA A 81 -20.60 0.27 0.91
N TYR A 82 -19.57 -0.45 0.45
CA TYR A 82 -19.70 -1.54 -0.53
C TYR A 82 -20.33 -2.81 0.06
N ARG A 83 -20.49 -2.86 1.39
CA ARG A 83 -21.04 -3.96 2.19
C ARG A 83 -20.31 -5.30 1.98
N ARG A 84 -18.99 -5.24 1.83
CA ARG A 84 -18.12 -6.42 1.68
C ARG A 84 -17.51 -6.79 3.02
N ASN A 85 -17.33 -8.09 3.26
CA ASN A 85 -16.88 -8.58 4.56
C ASN A 85 -15.39 -8.35 4.77
N VAL A 86 -14.57 -8.66 3.77
CA VAL A 86 -13.11 -8.64 3.88
C VAL A 86 -12.56 -7.59 2.92
N LEU A 87 -12.00 -6.52 3.46
CA LEU A 87 -11.25 -5.55 2.66
C LEU A 87 -9.81 -6.06 2.52
N THR A 88 -9.34 -6.25 1.30
CA THR A 88 -8.02 -6.81 1.00
C THR A 88 -7.08 -5.81 0.35
N ARG A 89 -5.78 -6.04 0.48
CA ARG A 89 -4.70 -5.34 -0.23
C ARG A 89 -3.79 -6.31 -0.98
N GLY A 90 -3.22 -5.84 -2.09
CA GLY A 90 -2.16 -6.51 -2.84
C GLY A 90 -2.61 -7.81 -3.49
N VAL A 91 -3.85 -7.87 -3.98
CA VAL A 91 -4.38 -9.07 -4.65
C VAL A 91 -5.34 -8.69 -5.77
N ASP A 92 -5.20 -9.36 -6.93
CA ASP A 92 -6.22 -9.34 -7.97
C ASP A 92 -7.33 -10.33 -7.60
N LEU A 93 -8.45 -9.81 -7.12
CA LEU A 93 -9.62 -10.60 -6.76
C LEU A 93 -10.32 -11.21 -7.99
N GLY A 94 -10.24 -10.58 -9.16
CA GLY A 94 -10.83 -11.09 -10.40
C GLY A 94 -10.15 -12.39 -10.84
N GLY A 95 -8.83 -12.45 -10.75
CA GLY A 95 -8.03 -13.63 -11.03
C GLY A 95 -8.28 -14.84 -10.11
N LEU A 96 -9.02 -14.68 -9.01
CA LEU A 96 -9.37 -15.75 -8.06
C LEU A 96 -10.73 -16.39 -8.32
N ILE A 97 -11.53 -15.86 -9.26
CA ILE A 97 -12.81 -16.46 -9.65
C ILE A 97 -12.57 -17.88 -10.18
N GLY A 98 -13.33 -18.85 -9.65
CA GLY A 98 -13.18 -20.27 -10.00
C GLY A 98 -11.97 -20.97 -9.36
N LYS A 99 -11.13 -20.27 -8.57
CA LYS A 99 -9.92 -20.82 -7.94
C LYS A 99 -10.08 -20.99 -6.44
N GLU A 100 -9.28 -21.91 -5.88
CA GLU A 100 -9.10 -22.00 -4.43
C GLU A 100 -7.95 -21.11 -4.01
N PHE A 101 -8.08 -20.50 -2.84
CA PHE A 101 -7.04 -19.66 -2.26
C PHE A 101 -7.11 -19.73 -0.74
N THR A 102 -5.97 -19.47 -0.09
CA THR A 102 -5.85 -19.54 1.36
C THR A 102 -5.53 -18.16 1.92
N VAL A 103 -6.20 -17.79 3.01
CA VAL A 103 -5.96 -16.54 3.76
C VAL A 103 -5.91 -16.87 5.24
N GLN A 104 -4.78 -16.57 5.89
CA GLN A 104 -4.56 -16.85 7.33
C GLN A 104 -4.94 -18.29 7.74
N GLY A 105 -4.62 -19.28 6.89
CA GLY A 105 -4.91 -20.70 7.14
C GLY A 105 -6.35 -21.15 6.80
N VAL A 106 -7.23 -20.23 6.40
CA VAL A 106 -8.60 -20.52 5.96
C VAL A 106 -8.64 -20.66 4.45
N VAL A 107 -9.21 -21.76 3.94
CA VAL A 107 -9.32 -22.07 2.52
C VAL A 107 -10.66 -21.58 1.99
N PHE A 108 -10.63 -20.86 0.88
CA PHE A 108 -11.80 -20.32 0.20
C PHE A 108 -11.85 -20.76 -1.26
N LYS A 109 -13.05 -20.78 -1.84
CA LYS A 109 -13.27 -20.93 -3.29
C LYS A 109 -13.90 -19.66 -3.84
N GLY A 110 -13.22 -18.96 -4.75
CA GLY A 110 -13.81 -17.85 -5.49
C GLY A 110 -14.91 -18.35 -6.42
N VAL A 111 -16.09 -17.73 -6.36
CA VAL A 111 -17.29 -18.19 -7.08
C VAL A 111 -17.64 -17.28 -8.25
N ASP A 112 -17.92 -16.01 -7.97
CA ASP A 112 -18.34 -15.05 -8.99
C ASP A 112 -18.01 -13.63 -8.53
N GLU A 113 -18.09 -12.69 -9.46
CA GLU A 113 -18.01 -11.27 -9.17
C GLU A 113 -19.17 -10.83 -8.25
N CYS A 114 -18.87 -9.95 -7.30
CA CYS A 114 -19.88 -9.21 -6.57
C CYS A 114 -20.48 -8.09 -7.44
N ARG A 115 -21.36 -8.46 -8.39
CA ARG A 115 -22.01 -7.51 -9.31
C ARG A 115 -22.62 -6.32 -8.54
N PRO A 116 -22.25 -5.07 -8.90
CA PRO A 116 -22.83 -3.88 -8.27
C PRO A 116 -24.30 -3.75 -8.62
N CYS A 117 -25.04 -2.97 -7.83
CA CYS A 117 -26.44 -2.65 -8.10
C CYS A 117 -26.68 -1.14 -7.96
N ALA A 118 -27.85 -0.67 -8.40
CA ALA A 118 -28.26 0.75 -8.37
C ALA A 118 -28.16 1.43 -7.00
N TRP A 119 -28.06 0.64 -5.92
CA TRP A 119 -27.75 1.18 -4.61
C TRP A 119 -26.41 1.91 -4.56
N MET A 120 -25.41 1.47 -5.31
CA MET A 120 -24.08 2.09 -5.31
C MET A 120 -24.12 3.54 -5.77
N ASP A 121 -25.06 3.88 -6.64
CA ASP A 121 -25.26 5.25 -7.10
C ASP A 121 -25.79 6.16 -6.00
N ARG A 122 -26.57 5.60 -5.07
CA ARG A 122 -27.05 6.31 -3.88
C ARG A 122 -26.02 6.34 -2.75
N ALA A 123 -25.28 5.24 -2.57
CA ALA A 123 -24.32 5.08 -1.48
C ALA A 123 -23.06 5.94 -1.66
N VAL A 124 -22.66 6.20 -2.90
CA VAL A 124 -21.46 6.97 -3.21
C VAL A 124 -21.81 8.16 -4.09
N LYS A 125 -22.17 7.92 -5.35
CA LYS A 125 -22.63 8.93 -6.31
C LYS A 125 -23.16 8.29 -7.60
N PRO A 126 -23.99 9.00 -8.39
CA PRO A 126 -24.42 8.51 -9.71
C PRO A 126 -23.27 8.02 -10.59
N GLY A 127 -23.47 6.88 -11.26
CA GLY A 127 -22.47 6.24 -12.13
C GLY A 127 -21.48 5.33 -11.39
N THR A 128 -21.59 5.18 -10.07
CA THR A 128 -20.74 4.27 -9.29
C THR A 128 -21.03 2.80 -9.62
N GLU A 129 -22.29 2.44 -9.82
CA GLU A 129 -22.70 1.09 -10.25
C GLU A 129 -21.97 0.70 -11.54
N ALA A 130 -22.06 1.55 -12.57
CA ALA A 130 -21.45 1.29 -13.86
C ALA A 130 -19.94 1.16 -13.76
N TRP A 131 -19.29 2.01 -12.94
CA TRP A 131 -17.84 1.99 -12.74
C TRP A 131 -17.36 0.74 -11.96
N LEU A 132 -18.17 0.25 -11.01
CA LEU A 132 -17.83 -0.95 -10.23
C LEU A 132 -18.03 -2.25 -10.99
N ARG A 133 -18.55 -2.23 -12.23
CA ARG A 133 -18.69 -3.44 -13.05
C ARG A 133 -17.31 -4.00 -13.40
N GLY A 134 -17.05 -5.26 -13.08
CA GLY A 134 -15.73 -5.91 -13.13
C GLY A 134 -14.83 -5.59 -11.94
N ARG A 135 -15.29 -4.75 -10.99
CA ARG A 135 -14.52 -4.26 -9.83
C ARG A 135 -15.29 -4.39 -8.51
N GLY A 136 -16.44 -5.06 -8.53
CA GLY A 136 -17.38 -5.08 -7.41
C GLY A 136 -16.92 -5.93 -6.22
N GLY A 137 -15.82 -6.67 -6.36
CA GLY A 137 -15.28 -7.61 -5.39
C GLY A 137 -15.54 -9.07 -5.76
N LEU A 138 -15.16 -9.99 -4.88
CA LEU A 138 -15.24 -11.43 -5.08
C LEU A 138 -16.21 -12.07 -4.08
N ARG A 139 -17.16 -12.88 -4.58
CA ARG A 139 -17.94 -13.80 -3.74
C ARG A 139 -17.18 -15.10 -3.59
N ALA A 140 -17.11 -15.63 -2.38
CA ALA A 140 -16.44 -16.89 -2.13
C ALA A 140 -17.20 -17.78 -1.15
N ARG A 141 -16.90 -19.08 -1.25
CA ARG A 141 -17.29 -20.11 -0.27
C ARG A 141 -16.15 -20.35 0.70
N VAL A 142 -16.52 -20.66 1.95
CA VAL A 142 -15.60 -21.06 3.00
C VAL A 142 -15.45 -22.59 2.94
N LEU A 143 -14.27 -23.08 2.57
CA LEU A 143 -14.00 -24.52 2.43
C LEU A 143 -13.44 -25.13 3.72
N SER A 144 -12.63 -24.39 4.47
CA SER A 144 -12.15 -24.79 5.81
C SER A 144 -12.55 -23.76 6.86
N GLY A 145 -12.72 -24.21 8.10
CA GLY A 145 -13.00 -23.31 9.22
C GLY A 145 -11.73 -22.63 9.73
N GLY A 146 -11.89 -21.51 10.43
CA GLY A 146 -10.78 -20.82 11.10
C GLY A 146 -11.11 -19.37 11.42
N TRP A 147 -10.08 -18.57 11.68
CA TRP A 147 -10.23 -17.16 12.04
C TRP A 147 -9.53 -16.28 11.02
N LEU A 148 -10.22 -15.22 10.59
CA LEU A 148 -9.59 -14.08 9.95
C LEU A 148 -9.37 -12.98 10.99
N ARG A 149 -8.26 -12.28 10.84
CA ARG A 149 -7.89 -11.10 11.64
C ARG A 149 -7.50 -9.97 10.71
N VAL A 150 -7.83 -8.74 11.07
CA VAL A 150 -7.26 -7.57 10.40
C VAL A 150 -5.75 -7.63 10.58
N ASP A 151 -5.01 -7.51 9.48
CA ASP A 151 -3.57 -7.39 9.55
C ASP A 151 -3.27 -6.03 10.17
N CYS A 152 -2.81 -6.04 11.42
CA CYS A 152 -2.32 -4.82 12.06
C CYS A 152 -1.10 -4.31 11.29
N PRO A 153 -0.94 -2.98 11.11
CA PRO A 153 0.28 -2.46 10.56
C PRO A 153 1.43 -2.88 11.46
N THR A 154 2.37 -3.66 10.92
CA THR A 154 3.53 -4.11 11.68
C THR A 154 4.74 -3.20 11.49
N ALA A 155 4.62 -2.20 10.61
CA ALA A 155 5.59 -1.17 10.37
C ALA A 155 4.93 0.18 10.06
N ALA A 156 5.57 1.26 10.45
CA ALA A 156 5.28 2.60 9.94
C ALA A 156 6.02 2.82 8.61
N GLY A 157 5.59 3.82 7.82
CA GLY A 157 6.25 4.17 6.56
C GLY A 157 6.80 5.58 6.57
N LEU A 158 8.00 5.79 6.02
CA LEU A 158 8.63 7.09 5.83
C LEU A 158 8.99 7.29 4.35
N LEU A 159 8.39 8.31 3.73
CA LEU A 159 8.78 8.81 2.42
C LEU A 159 9.76 9.96 2.58
N LEU A 160 10.93 9.87 1.96
CA LEU A 160 11.96 10.91 2.01
C LEU A 160 11.84 11.83 0.78
N ALA A 161 11.46 13.10 1.01
CA ALA A 161 11.33 14.11 -0.04
C ALA A 161 12.19 15.37 0.19
N GLY A 162 13.00 15.40 1.25
CA GLY A 162 13.71 16.61 1.72
C GLY A 162 15.05 16.96 1.03
N GLY A 163 15.49 16.22 0.02
CA GLY A 163 16.78 16.49 -0.64
C GLY A 163 16.81 17.88 -1.31
N ARG A 164 17.82 18.71 -0.99
CA ARG A 164 18.06 19.98 -1.69
C ARG A 164 18.37 19.69 -3.17
N ALA A 165 17.36 19.76 -4.04
CA ALA A 165 17.47 19.55 -5.47
C ALA A 165 18.18 20.73 -6.18
N ARG A 166 19.38 21.11 -5.71
CA ARG A 166 20.17 22.26 -6.21
C ARG A 166 20.43 22.19 -7.72
N ARG A 167 20.49 20.98 -8.29
CA ARG A 167 20.79 20.73 -9.71
C ARG A 167 19.57 20.73 -10.63
N LEU A 168 18.35 20.54 -10.10
CA LEU A 168 17.11 20.48 -10.88
C LEU A 168 16.25 21.75 -10.76
N GLY A 169 16.57 22.66 -9.83
CA GLY A 169 15.89 23.94 -9.66
C GLY A 169 14.45 23.87 -9.13
N ARG A 170 13.90 22.66 -8.91
CA ARG A 170 12.55 22.40 -8.39
C ARG A 170 12.53 21.15 -7.51
N ASP A 171 11.51 21.02 -6.67
CA ASP A 171 11.29 19.85 -5.82
C ASP A 171 11.17 18.58 -6.68
N LYS A 172 11.96 17.54 -6.37
CA LYS A 172 11.92 16.28 -7.11
C LYS A 172 10.54 15.62 -7.00
N ALA A 173 9.86 15.78 -5.87
CA ALA A 173 8.56 15.18 -5.66
C ALA A 173 7.49 15.70 -6.63
N THR A 174 7.65 16.91 -7.18
CA THR A 174 6.70 17.53 -8.11
C THR A 174 7.03 17.31 -9.58
N LEU A 175 8.10 16.56 -9.89
CA LEU A 175 8.45 16.20 -11.27
C LEU A 175 7.35 15.34 -11.89
N SER A 176 7.00 15.63 -13.15
CA SER A 176 6.05 14.82 -13.92
C SER A 176 6.57 13.38 -14.09
N TRP A 177 5.71 12.42 -13.82
CA TRP A 177 5.98 10.98 -13.88
C TRP A 177 4.74 10.24 -14.41
N GLY A 178 4.70 10.05 -15.74
CA GLY A 178 3.52 9.50 -16.43
C GLY A 178 2.27 10.36 -16.15
N PRO A 179 1.16 9.77 -15.67
CA PRO A 179 -0.07 10.51 -15.33
C PRO A 179 -0.04 11.20 -13.96
N SER A 180 1.06 11.10 -13.21
CA SER A 180 1.19 11.57 -11.83
C SER A 180 2.50 12.33 -11.63
N THR A 181 2.79 12.74 -10.39
CA THR A 181 4.12 13.24 -10.00
C THR A 181 5.01 12.11 -9.46
N LEU A 182 6.33 12.29 -9.51
CA LEU A 182 7.31 11.33 -8.97
C LEU A 182 7.05 11.04 -7.48
N GLY A 183 6.70 12.08 -6.73
CA GLY A 183 6.33 11.94 -5.32
C GLY A 183 5.06 11.12 -5.13
N GLU A 184 4.04 11.29 -5.96
CA GLU A 184 2.80 10.49 -5.90
C GLU A 184 3.03 9.02 -6.26
N HIS A 185 3.87 8.76 -7.27
CA HIS A 185 4.29 7.41 -7.63
C HIS A 185 4.93 6.68 -6.45
N GLN A 186 5.93 7.31 -5.81
CA GLN A 186 6.65 6.71 -4.68
C GLN A 186 5.80 6.65 -3.41
N ALA A 187 4.95 7.64 -3.15
CA ALA A 187 3.95 7.59 -2.07
C ALA A 187 2.99 6.40 -2.26
N GLY A 188 2.56 6.16 -3.50
CA GLY A 188 1.77 4.99 -3.87
C GLY A 188 2.52 3.68 -3.64
N THR A 189 3.80 3.63 -4.02
CA THR A 189 4.67 2.47 -3.76
C THR A 189 4.78 2.15 -2.28
N LEU A 190 5.10 3.14 -1.43
CA LEU A 190 5.18 2.95 0.01
C LEU A 190 3.83 2.55 0.60
N ALA A 191 2.72 3.16 0.17
CA ALA A 191 1.39 2.82 0.66
C ALA A 191 0.94 1.38 0.30
N ARG A 192 1.48 0.78 -0.78
CA ARG A 192 1.24 -0.63 -1.15
C ARG A 192 2.00 -1.61 -0.26
N THR A 193 3.03 -1.18 0.47
CA THR A 193 3.75 -2.03 1.43
C THR A 193 2.93 -2.34 2.67
N GLY A 194 1.76 -1.70 2.86
CA GLY A 194 0.90 -1.87 4.04
C GLY A 194 1.44 -1.24 5.31
N CYS A 195 2.54 -0.49 5.22
CA CYS A 195 3.02 0.38 6.29
C CYS A 195 1.94 1.41 6.68
N TRP A 196 1.77 1.61 7.99
CA TRP A 196 0.90 2.64 8.54
C TRP A 196 1.26 2.89 10.02
N PRO A 197 1.32 4.15 10.51
CA PRO A 197 1.04 5.40 9.80
C PRO A 197 2.09 5.70 8.72
N LEU A 198 1.73 6.56 7.76
CA LEU A 198 2.63 7.03 6.71
C LEU A 198 3.08 8.46 6.99
N TRP A 199 4.39 8.69 6.91
CA TRP A 199 5.03 9.98 7.11
C TRP A 199 5.79 10.46 5.89
N LEU A 200 5.81 11.77 5.73
CA LEU A 200 6.65 12.47 4.77
C LEU A 200 7.74 13.21 5.54
N ALA A 201 9.01 12.84 5.35
CA ALA A 201 10.12 13.69 5.76
C ALA A 201 10.26 14.84 4.78
N CYS A 202 10.04 16.06 5.27
CA CYS A 202 10.03 17.27 4.46
C CYS A 202 10.59 18.46 5.22
N ARG A 203 11.02 19.47 4.47
CA ARG A 203 11.41 20.76 5.05
C ARG A 203 10.15 21.55 5.43
N ALA A 204 10.25 22.45 6.40
CA ALA A 204 9.12 23.27 6.86
C ALA A 204 8.49 24.07 5.71
N GLU A 205 9.30 24.63 4.82
CA GLU A 205 8.86 25.43 3.66
C GLU A 205 8.31 24.61 2.48
N GLN A 206 8.44 23.28 2.51
CA GLN A 206 8.00 22.41 1.42
C GLN A 206 6.47 22.28 1.42
N VAL A 207 5.82 22.71 0.33
CA VAL A 207 4.35 22.72 0.22
C VAL A 207 3.78 21.36 -0.17
N TRP A 208 4.53 20.57 -0.94
CA TRP A 208 4.03 19.29 -1.45
C TRP A 208 3.83 18.27 -0.32
N THR A 209 2.64 17.67 -0.23
CA THR A 209 2.32 16.59 0.69
C THR A 209 1.38 15.59 0.02
N PRO A 210 1.72 14.29 -0.03
CA PRO A 210 0.85 13.28 -0.62
C PRO A 210 -0.36 13.00 0.28
N THR A 211 -1.49 12.64 -0.32
CA THR A 211 -2.71 12.33 0.43
C THR A 211 -2.50 11.15 1.38
N GLY A 212 -2.91 11.31 2.64
CA GLY A 212 -2.82 10.26 3.67
C GLY A 212 -1.48 10.20 4.41
N PHE A 213 -0.56 11.12 4.14
CA PHE A 213 0.72 11.23 4.83
C PHE A 213 0.69 12.35 5.86
N ARG A 214 1.32 12.11 7.01
CA ARG A 214 1.58 13.14 8.02
C ARG A 214 2.97 13.72 7.79
N ARG A 215 3.12 15.05 7.89
CA ARG A 215 4.42 15.70 7.74
C ARG A 215 5.27 15.44 8.99
N LEU A 216 6.51 15.03 8.75
CA LEU A 216 7.60 15.01 9.71
C LEU A 216 8.58 16.08 9.25
N GLU A 217 8.46 17.26 9.86
CA GLU A 217 9.28 18.42 9.49
C GLU A 217 10.68 18.31 10.09
N ASP A 218 11.69 18.65 9.30
CA ASP A 218 13.06 18.79 9.75
C ASP A 218 13.18 20.02 10.69
N GLU A 219 13.99 19.91 11.74
CA GLU A 219 14.29 21.05 12.62
C GLU A 219 15.14 22.11 11.88
N PRO A 220 14.91 23.41 12.07
CA PRO A 220 15.69 24.45 11.40
C PRO A 220 17.20 24.32 11.62
N GLY A 221 17.97 24.14 10.55
CA GLY A 221 19.43 24.01 10.61
C GLY A 221 19.95 22.59 10.88
N GLN A 222 19.06 21.63 11.17
CA GLN A 222 19.36 20.20 11.28
C GLN A 222 18.55 19.47 10.21
N GLY A 223 19.20 19.10 9.11
CA GLY A 223 18.52 18.55 7.94
C GLY A 223 19.32 17.42 7.33
N GLY A 224 18.69 16.26 7.20
CA GLY A 224 19.34 15.08 6.69
C GLY A 224 18.48 13.83 6.83
N VAL A 225 18.84 12.81 6.06
CA VAL A 225 18.11 11.54 6.10
C VAL A 225 18.26 10.87 7.47
N VAL A 226 19.42 11.03 8.12
CA VAL A 226 19.67 10.44 9.44
C VAL A 226 18.73 11.02 10.49
N GLU A 227 18.56 12.36 10.55
CA GLU A 227 17.59 12.98 11.47
C GLU A 227 16.16 12.51 11.17
N ALA A 228 15.77 12.45 9.90
CA ALA A 228 14.44 11.98 9.51
C ALA A 228 14.18 10.53 9.98
N LEU A 229 15.16 9.64 9.85
CA LEU A 229 15.08 8.26 10.35
C LEU A 229 14.93 8.22 11.88
N ILE A 230 15.75 8.99 12.60
CA ILE A 230 15.70 9.08 14.07
C ILE A 230 14.32 9.59 14.50
N GLY A 231 13.85 10.70 13.93
CA GLY A 231 12.58 11.32 14.25
C GLY A 231 11.38 10.40 13.99
N ALA A 232 11.39 9.67 12.88
CA ALA A 232 10.35 8.71 12.54
C ALA A 232 10.38 7.48 13.45
N LEU A 233 11.54 6.87 13.67
CA LEU A 233 11.68 5.70 14.55
C LEU A 233 11.31 6.01 16.00
N ALA A 234 11.69 7.19 16.50
CA ALA A 234 11.36 7.62 17.86
C ALA A 234 9.87 7.93 18.05
N LYS A 235 9.21 8.51 17.05
CA LYS A 235 7.76 8.81 17.10
C LYS A 235 6.87 7.60 16.77
N SER A 236 7.43 6.55 16.18
CA SER A 236 6.67 5.37 15.75
C SER A 236 6.25 4.52 16.93
N PRO A 237 4.96 4.17 17.06
CA PRO A 237 4.55 3.14 18.00
C PRO A 237 5.05 1.76 17.57
N LEU A 238 5.34 1.58 16.28
CA LEU A 238 5.78 0.31 15.69
C LEU A 238 7.31 0.18 15.67
N PRO A 239 7.85 -1.03 15.86
CA PRO A 239 9.29 -1.25 15.95
C PRO A 239 10.00 -1.18 14.59
N VAL A 240 9.26 -1.32 13.48
CA VAL A 240 9.82 -1.29 12.12
C VAL A 240 9.32 -0.06 11.38
N LEU A 241 10.22 0.54 10.60
CA LEU A 241 9.98 1.66 9.71
C LEU A 241 10.40 1.30 8.29
N GLY A 242 9.44 1.16 7.37
CA GLY A 242 9.72 1.06 5.93
C GLY A 242 10.06 2.43 5.35
N VAL A 243 11.20 2.54 4.67
CA VAL A 243 11.75 3.81 4.18
C VAL A 243 11.89 3.75 2.66
N LEU A 244 11.42 4.80 2.00
CA LEU A 244 11.56 4.97 0.55
C LEU A 244 11.88 6.42 0.20
N ALA A 245 12.90 6.66 -0.63
CA ALA A 245 13.17 7.98 -1.18
C ALA A 245 12.43 8.23 -2.50
N VAL A 246 12.06 9.49 -2.73
CA VAL A 246 11.36 9.89 -3.97
C VAL A 246 12.21 9.74 -5.22
N ASP A 247 13.54 9.73 -5.10
CA ASP A 247 14.46 9.61 -6.24
C ASP A 247 14.84 8.19 -6.61
N LEU A 248 14.19 7.18 -6.01
CA LEU A 248 14.34 5.76 -6.34
C LEU A 248 13.08 5.19 -7.03
N PRO A 249 12.66 5.69 -8.20
CA PRO A 249 11.39 5.33 -8.84
C PRO A 249 11.29 3.86 -9.29
N GLY A 250 12.42 3.19 -9.43
CA GLY A 250 12.51 1.79 -9.87
C GLY A 250 12.22 0.76 -8.79
N VAL A 251 12.15 1.17 -7.51
CA VAL A 251 11.97 0.25 -6.39
C VAL A 251 10.54 -0.30 -6.38
N PRO A 252 10.33 -1.62 -6.55
CA PRO A 252 9.00 -2.20 -6.50
C PRO A 252 8.51 -2.31 -5.05
N ALA A 253 7.20 -2.13 -4.85
CA ALA A 253 6.58 -2.23 -3.54
C ALA A 253 6.82 -3.60 -2.87
N SER A 254 6.85 -4.68 -3.65
CA SER A 254 7.11 -6.04 -3.17
C SER A 254 8.51 -6.23 -2.58
N SER A 255 9.52 -5.54 -3.10
CA SER A 255 10.89 -5.60 -2.56
C SER A 255 10.97 -4.90 -1.19
N LEU A 256 10.32 -3.74 -1.07
CA LEU A 256 10.25 -3.02 0.20
C LEU A 256 9.38 -3.77 1.22
N GLU A 257 8.25 -4.35 0.80
CA GLU A 257 7.41 -5.22 1.63
C GLU A 257 8.19 -6.41 2.18
N ALA A 258 8.97 -7.11 1.34
CA ALA A 258 9.81 -8.21 1.79
C ALA A 258 10.86 -7.78 2.82
N SER A 259 11.44 -6.58 2.68
CA SER A 259 12.38 -6.03 3.67
C SER A 259 11.68 -5.72 5.00
N VAL A 260 10.47 -5.16 4.95
CA VAL A 260 9.65 -4.87 6.13
C VAL A 260 9.25 -6.14 6.87
N ASP A 261 8.80 -7.17 6.16
CA ASP A 261 8.40 -8.45 6.74
C ASP A 261 9.58 -9.14 7.42
N ARG A 262 10.75 -9.17 6.77
CA ARG A 262 11.98 -9.71 7.36
C ARG A 262 12.43 -8.93 8.60
N ALA A 263 12.42 -7.59 8.54
CA ALA A 263 12.83 -6.77 9.67
C ALA A 263 11.96 -7.02 10.91
N ARG A 264 10.65 -7.21 10.69
CA ARG A 264 9.69 -7.59 11.72
C ARG A 264 10.00 -8.97 12.29
N GLU A 265 10.20 -9.96 11.44
CA GLU A 265 10.42 -11.35 11.84
C GLU A 265 11.74 -11.56 12.58
N ARG A 266 12.77 -10.81 12.21
CA ARG A 266 14.12 -10.93 12.77
C ARG A 266 14.40 -9.96 13.92
N GLY A 267 13.61 -8.89 14.06
CA GLY A 267 13.85 -7.85 15.08
C GLY A 267 15.10 -7.02 14.83
N LEU A 268 15.48 -6.84 13.57
CA LEU A 268 16.68 -6.11 13.13
C LEU A 268 16.40 -5.33 11.84
N SER A 269 17.27 -4.39 11.49
CA SER A 269 17.14 -3.62 10.24
C SER A 269 17.45 -4.51 9.04
N VAL A 270 16.78 -4.28 7.92
CA VAL A 270 17.02 -4.96 6.65
C VAL A 270 17.32 -3.92 5.60
N VAL A 271 18.58 -3.82 5.18
CA VAL A 271 19.03 -2.86 4.16
C VAL A 271 19.62 -3.63 3.00
N PRO A 272 18.91 -3.73 1.86
CA PRO A 272 19.40 -4.46 0.70
C PRO A 272 20.74 -3.90 0.18
N ARG A 273 21.53 -4.77 -0.45
CA ARG A 273 22.72 -4.37 -1.20
C ARG A 273 22.47 -4.48 -2.70
N ALA A 274 22.98 -3.49 -3.43
CA ALA A 274 22.97 -3.47 -4.88
C ALA A 274 24.27 -2.82 -5.37
N VAL A 275 24.92 -3.47 -6.33
CA VAL A 275 26.20 -3.03 -6.91
C VAL A 275 27.25 -2.78 -5.82
N GLY A 276 27.29 -3.66 -4.81
CA GLY A 276 28.23 -3.61 -3.70
C GLY A 276 27.96 -2.53 -2.64
N GLN A 277 26.90 -1.72 -2.76
CA GLN A 277 26.55 -0.66 -1.82
C GLN A 277 25.22 -0.96 -1.11
N HIS A 278 25.09 -0.52 0.15
CA HIS A 278 23.81 -0.57 0.85
C HIS A 278 22.81 0.40 0.23
N GLN A 279 21.53 0.06 0.27
CA GLN A 279 20.43 0.88 -0.24
C GLN A 279 19.56 1.41 0.92
N PRO A 280 20.10 2.25 1.82
CA PRO A 280 19.42 2.67 3.06
C PRO A 280 18.16 3.51 2.83
N LEU A 281 18.01 4.05 1.62
CA LEU A 281 16.89 4.88 1.18
C LEU A 281 15.72 4.07 0.58
N ALA A 282 15.86 2.75 0.53
CA ALA A 282 14.84 1.80 0.09
C ALA A 282 14.96 0.52 0.93
N ALA A 283 14.66 0.64 2.21
CA ALA A 283 15.00 -0.35 3.24
C ALA A 283 13.98 -0.36 4.39
N ALA A 284 14.09 -1.35 5.27
CA ALA A 284 13.35 -1.41 6.53
C ALA A 284 14.29 -1.22 7.72
N TRP A 285 13.98 -0.24 8.58
CA TRP A 285 14.77 0.07 9.77
C TRP A 285 14.04 -0.39 11.02
N HIS A 286 14.73 -1.16 11.87
CA HIS A 286 14.19 -1.57 13.17
C HIS A 286 14.63 -0.58 14.27
N ARG A 287 13.83 -0.43 15.33
CA ARG A 287 14.10 0.48 16.46
C ARG A 287 15.44 0.21 17.14
N SER A 288 15.98 -1.02 17.04
CA SER A 288 17.33 -1.34 17.52
C SER A 288 18.45 -0.56 16.84
N ALA A 289 18.21 0.01 15.65
CA ALA A 289 19.18 0.87 14.97
C ALA A 289 19.24 2.30 15.52
N LEU A 290 18.28 2.71 16.35
CA LEU A 290 18.16 4.08 16.84
C LEU A 290 19.42 4.59 17.57
N PRO A 291 20.06 3.81 18.47
CA PRO A 291 21.28 4.26 19.14
C PRO A 291 22.45 4.53 18.17
N GLU A 292 22.66 3.67 17.18
CA GLU A 292 23.72 3.87 16.18
C GLU A 292 23.41 5.06 15.28
N LEU A 293 22.15 5.25 14.86
CA LEU A 293 21.73 6.42 14.09
C LEU A 293 21.98 7.72 14.86
N GLN A 294 21.64 7.78 16.15
CA GLN A 294 21.90 8.93 17.01
C GLN A 294 23.40 9.20 17.17
N ALA A 295 24.20 8.16 17.37
CA ALA A 295 25.64 8.29 17.50
C ALA A 295 26.29 8.73 16.18
N ALA A 296 25.81 8.22 15.04
CA ALA A 296 26.23 8.58 13.70
C ALA A 296 25.91 10.05 13.36
N LEU A 297 24.75 10.53 13.77
CA LEU A 297 24.38 11.95 13.65
C LEU A 297 25.41 12.85 14.35
N GLY A 298 25.77 12.51 15.60
CA GLY A 298 26.79 13.26 16.36
C GLY A 298 28.19 13.23 15.74
N ARG A 299 28.53 12.19 14.99
CA ARG A 299 29.83 12.04 14.29
C ARG A 299 29.83 12.59 12.87
N GLY A 300 28.67 12.89 12.29
CA GLY A 300 28.54 13.23 10.87
C GLY A 300 28.80 12.04 9.94
N ASP A 301 28.53 10.81 10.41
CA ASP A 301 28.73 9.59 9.63
C ASP A 301 27.67 9.47 8.52
N SER A 302 28.07 8.91 7.37
CA SER A 302 27.12 8.57 6.31
C SER A 302 26.30 7.32 6.66
N LEU A 303 25.13 7.16 6.03
CA LEU A 303 24.30 5.95 6.19
C LEU A 303 25.02 4.66 5.76
N GLN A 304 26.02 4.73 4.87
CA GLN A 304 26.84 3.56 4.54
C GLN A 304 27.69 3.10 5.73
N VAL A 305 28.25 4.05 6.50
CA VAL A 305 29.00 3.75 7.72
C VAL A 305 28.07 3.19 8.79
N VAL A 306 26.87 3.77 8.94
CA VAL A 306 25.83 3.25 9.84
C VAL A 306 25.50 1.80 9.51
N CYS A 307 25.22 1.48 8.23
CA CYS A 307 24.89 0.11 7.83
C CYS A 307 26.02 -0.86 8.17
N ARG A 308 27.28 -0.51 7.85
CA ARG A 308 28.43 -1.36 8.18
C ARG A 308 28.53 -1.65 9.67
N ARG A 309 28.39 -0.62 10.52
CA ARG A 309 28.47 -0.77 11.98
C ARG A 309 27.31 -1.60 12.54
N LEU A 310 26.10 -1.40 12.02
CA LEU A 310 24.95 -2.24 12.40
C LEU A 310 25.17 -3.71 11.98
N GLY A 311 25.79 -3.95 10.83
CA GLY A 311 26.20 -5.29 10.40
C GLY A 311 27.20 -5.93 11.36
N GLU A 312 28.24 -5.19 11.76
CA GLU A 312 29.23 -5.62 12.76
C GLU A 312 28.59 -5.92 14.12
N GLN A 313 27.50 -5.22 14.48
CA GLN A 313 26.74 -5.43 15.72
C GLN A 313 25.70 -6.55 15.61
N GLY A 314 25.50 -7.17 14.44
CA GLY A 314 24.45 -8.17 14.22
C GLY A 314 23.03 -7.59 14.22
N LEU A 315 22.89 -6.28 14.01
CA LEU A 315 21.61 -5.54 13.99
C LEU A 315 21.15 -5.19 12.57
N LEU A 316 21.83 -5.72 11.54
CA LEU A 316 21.51 -5.52 10.14
C LEU A 316 21.56 -6.85 9.38
N GLU A 317 20.52 -7.12 8.60
CA GLU A 317 20.55 -8.09 7.50
C GLU A 317 20.71 -7.32 6.18
N GLU A 318 21.66 -7.76 5.35
CA GLU A 318 22.02 -7.12 4.09
C GLU A 318 21.76 -8.04 2.89
N PRO A 319 20.49 -8.33 2.53
CA PRO A 319 20.21 -9.22 1.42
C PRO A 319 20.71 -8.60 0.11
N GLU A 320 21.46 -9.38 -0.67
CA GLU A 320 21.84 -8.96 -2.02
C GLU A 320 20.59 -8.93 -2.91
N ALA A 321 20.40 -7.82 -3.63
CA ALA A 321 19.27 -7.68 -4.54
C ALA A 321 19.35 -8.74 -5.65
N ALA A 322 18.47 -9.74 -5.58
CA ALA A 322 18.42 -10.86 -6.50
C ALA A 322 17.81 -10.45 -7.85
N SER A 323 18.51 -9.65 -8.66
CA SER A 323 18.22 -9.51 -10.09
C SER A 323 19.39 -8.95 -10.89
N ALA A 324 19.47 -9.34 -12.18
CA ALA A 324 20.36 -8.70 -13.16
C ALA A 324 20.05 -7.19 -13.35
N ASP A 325 18.89 -6.73 -12.87
CA ASP A 325 18.40 -5.36 -12.97
C ASP A 325 18.55 -4.55 -11.68
N ALA A 326 19.24 -5.05 -10.65
CA ALA A 326 19.41 -4.35 -9.37
C ALA A 326 19.96 -2.92 -9.56
N ALA A 327 20.88 -2.74 -10.51
CA ALA A 327 21.41 -1.42 -10.87
C ALA A 327 20.35 -0.46 -11.42
N SER A 328 19.33 -0.97 -12.14
CA SER A 328 18.21 -0.20 -12.67
C SER A 328 17.18 0.12 -11.57
N ILE A 329 16.87 -0.86 -10.72
CA ILE A 329 15.89 -0.74 -9.61
C ILE A 329 16.29 0.37 -8.64
N PHE A 330 17.57 0.41 -8.27
CA PHE A 330 18.11 1.39 -7.32
C PHE A 330 18.79 2.59 -7.99
N ALA A 331 18.55 2.81 -9.29
CA ALA A 331 19.10 3.96 -9.98
C ALA A 331 18.42 5.26 -9.52
N ASN A 332 19.21 6.14 -8.90
CA ASN A 332 18.73 7.45 -8.47
C ASN A 332 18.33 8.33 -9.68
N LEU A 333 17.30 9.15 -9.50
CA LEU A 333 16.93 10.24 -10.39
C LEU A 333 17.47 11.56 -9.81
N ASN A 334 18.63 11.99 -10.30
CA ASN A 334 19.34 13.17 -9.83
C ASN A 334 19.47 14.28 -10.89
N THR A 335 19.47 13.93 -12.18
CA THR A 335 19.70 14.87 -13.27
C THR A 335 18.58 14.85 -14.33
N PRO A 336 18.50 15.87 -15.21
CA PRO A 336 17.59 15.86 -16.35
C PRO A 336 17.80 14.65 -17.28
N GLU A 337 19.04 14.20 -17.45
CA GLU A 337 19.40 13.03 -18.24
C GLU A 337 18.83 11.74 -17.62
N ASP A 338 18.86 11.62 -16.29
CA ASP A 338 18.20 10.51 -15.58
C ASP A 338 16.69 10.50 -15.87
N LEU A 339 16.05 11.67 -15.85
CA LEU A 339 14.62 11.81 -16.16
C LEU A 339 14.31 11.37 -17.60
N ALA A 340 15.16 11.70 -18.57
CA ALA A 340 15.00 11.27 -19.96
C ALA A 340 15.19 9.75 -20.12
N ARG A 341 16.17 9.16 -19.41
CA ARG A 341 16.39 7.71 -19.37
C ARG A 341 15.17 6.98 -18.81
N TRP A 342 14.64 7.46 -17.68
CA TRP A 342 13.45 6.89 -17.05
C TRP A 342 12.18 7.07 -17.89
N SER A 343 11.98 8.25 -18.48
CA SER A 343 10.86 8.52 -19.38
C SER A 343 10.86 7.59 -20.61
N SER A 344 12.04 7.26 -21.13
CA SER A 344 12.19 6.31 -22.23
C SER A 344 11.88 4.87 -21.82
N ASN A 345 12.12 4.50 -20.56
CA ASN A 345 11.80 3.18 -20.02
C ASN A 345 10.31 3.03 -19.68
N LEU A 346 9.65 4.09 -19.19
CA LEU A 346 8.19 4.11 -18.96
C LEU A 346 7.40 3.84 -20.24
N ARG A 347 7.86 4.34 -21.40
CA ARG A 347 7.24 4.08 -22.71
C ARG A 347 7.42 2.65 -23.25
N LYS A 348 8.30 1.85 -22.64
CA LYS A 348 8.60 0.47 -23.06
C LYS A 348 7.90 -0.61 -22.23
N ILE A 349 7.14 -0.23 -21.20
CA ILE A 349 6.29 -1.15 -20.43
C ILE A 349 5.05 -1.44 -21.29
N PRO A 350 4.84 -2.67 -21.80
CA PRO A 350 3.67 -2.98 -22.60
C PRO A 350 2.43 -2.96 -21.69
N GLY A 351 1.58 -1.94 -21.86
CA GLY A 351 0.33 -1.84 -21.10
C GLY A 351 -0.35 -0.47 -21.10
N GLU A 352 0.34 0.62 -21.43
CA GLU A 352 -0.26 1.96 -21.46
C GLU A 352 0.32 2.81 -22.59
N GLY A 353 -0.22 2.68 -23.80
CA GLY A 353 0.26 3.48 -24.94
C GLY A 353 -0.27 3.06 -26.30
N SER A 354 -1.58 3.10 -26.52
CA SER A 354 -2.12 3.24 -27.87
C SER A 354 -3.39 4.10 -27.85
N GLY A 355 -3.22 5.38 -27.50
CA GLY A 355 -4.13 6.42 -27.94
C GLY A 355 -3.63 6.93 -29.30
N SER A 356 -4.22 6.42 -30.37
CA SER A 356 -4.01 6.93 -31.73
C SER A 356 -4.41 8.41 -31.81
N GLU A 357 -3.48 9.27 -32.21
CA GLU A 357 -3.81 10.62 -32.69
C GLU A 357 -4.71 10.50 -33.93
N PRO A 358 -5.85 11.22 -34.00
CA PRO A 358 -6.56 11.37 -35.26
C PRO A 358 -5.81 12.37 -36.12
N ALA A 359 -5.43 11.90 -37.31
CA ALA A 359 -4.88 12.71 -38.39
C ALA A 359 -5.81 13.90 -38.68
N ALA A 360 -5.26 15.10 -38.69
CA ALA A 360 -5.90 16.28 -39.25
C ALA A 360 -6.05 16.08 -40.76
N SER A 361 -7.29 15.98 -41.24
CA SER A 361 -7.63 16.12 -42.65
C SER A 361 -8.16 17.53 -42.90
N VAL A 362 -7.35 18.27 -43.67
CA VAL A 362 -7.64 19.36 -44.63
C VAL A 362 -8.86 20.24 -44.39
#